data_AF-A0A553K0A2-F1
#
_entry.id   AF-A0A553K0A2-F1
#
_cell.length_a   1.000
_cell.length_b   1.000
_cell.length_c   1.000
_cell.angle_alpha   90.00
_cell.angle_beta   90.00
_cell.angle_gamma   90.00
#
_symmetry.space_group_name_H-M   'P 1'
#
loop_
_entity.id
_entity.type
_entity.pdbx_description
1 polymer ?
#
loop_
_entity_poly.entity_id
_entity_poly.type
_entity_poly.pdbx_seq_one_letter_code
_entity_poly.pdbx_strand_id
1 'polypeptide(L)'
;MKRFLTMCATGALVVGGSVLAAQPAHAATPPSYAVMLLQPVGGLPNSHASGINARGDVVGSSEPTGLTIDGGGHATLWKSRTGHGTAFAPQFPASQQLDVAGDGTIVGNWAVGQPSTFWYADGTGTAIQHEGAYSRVGQISETGKAVFTVYATSSQVFTVTSPTALTALPDPAGSTSPSGVGISDDGRHVVGTAQAGSATVPALWTDGVGKLLALPTGATAAHLASVNDAGTSSGCATIGGVQNAFRFTAAGAATKLPALAGFPSACANAINNSGALAGTSSTANHADSRAVVWVDGVVHDLNAFAAQRAGYTLTSVNGINASGQIVGSARLADGTYRGFIATPSTAETIYTAPGYHRFNGRAWKTACEPYSRTTRCRTEIVATQVQYKNGGYSRVTDWAFNNLTYTPSPRSLWARNPLGNTGEWTADDGRKWRTECDTPTTGKNGCRSYVFARVADATPKPGGGYTYTVESMWVFNNIVKFS
;
A
#
# COMPACT_ATOMS: atom_id res chain seq x y z
N MET A 1 17.16 61.98 25.80
CA MET A 1 15.99 62.50 25.05
C MET A 1 15.75 61.57 23.85
N LYS A 2 15.18 60.37 24.09
CA LYS A 2 13.77 60.00 23.83
C LYS A 2 13.29 60.31 22.39
N ARG A 3 13.48 59.36 21.47
CA ARG A 3 12.57 59.13 20.34
C ARG A 3 11.73 57.89 20.67
N PHE A 4 10.41 58.09 20.61
CA PHE A 4 9.39 57.12 21.01
C PHE A 4 9.27 55.97 20.01
N LEU A 5 9.28 54.76 20.56
CA LEU A 5 8.74 53.54 19.98
C LEU A 5 7.30 53.42 20.50
N THR A 6 6.30 53.27 19.63
CA THR A 6 4.92 52.97 20.04
C THR A 6 4.67 51.49 19.86
N MET A 7 4.55 50.76 20.97
CA MET A 7 3.86 49.47 21.04
C MET A 7 2.36 49.71 21.13
N CYS A 8 1.56 48.82 20.53
CA CYS A 8 0.31 48.40 21.14
C CYS A 8 0.04 46.94 20.76
N ALA A 9 0.09 46.07 21.76
CA ALA A 9 -0.49 44.73 21.71
C ALA A 9 -1.96 44.82 22.14
N THR A 10 -2.85 44.01 21.55
CA THR A 10 -3.86 43.17 22.25
C THR A 10 -4.84 42.54 21.27
N GLY A 11 -5.26 41.30 21.58
CA GLY A 11 -6.66 40.89 21.43
C GLY A 11 -7.02 40.05 20.21
N ALA A 12 -7.01 38.73 20.39
CA ALA A 12 -7.74 37.79 19.54
C ALA A 12 -9.26 37.98 19.68
N LEU A 13 -9.99 37.86 18.57
CA LEU A 13 -11.38 37.43 18.56
C LEU A 13 -11.63 36.59 17.30
N VAL A 14 -11.47 35.27 17.42
CA VAL A 14 -11.98 34.30 16.44
C VAL A 14 -13.42 34.01 16.84
N VAL A 15 -14.37 34.59 16.11
CA VAL A 15 -15.79 34.23 16.25
C VAL A 15 -16.01 32.88 15.57
N GLY A 16 -16.46 31.91 16.36
CA GLY A 16 -16.83 30.58 15.89
C GLY A 16 -18.02 30.64 14.93
N GLY A 17 -17.79 30.09 13.73
CA GLY A 17 -18.85 29.60 12.86
C GLY A 17 -18.76 28.09 12.83
N SER A 18 -19.73 27.43 13.46
CA SER A 18 -19.99 26.00 13.34
C SER A 18 -20.32 25.67 11.89
N VAL A 19 -19.31 25.29 11.12
CA VAL A 19 -19.49 24.60 9.85
C VAL A 19 -19.54 23.12 10.17
N LEU A 20 -20.71 22.51 9.96
CA LEU A 20 -20.87 21.07 9.76
C LEU A 20 -19.70 20.59 8.89
N ALA A 21 -18.75 19.87 9.49
CA ALA A 21 -17.60 19.38 8.76
C ALA A 21 -18.13 18.40 7.70
N ALA A 22 -18.20 18.91 6.47
CA ALA A 22 -18.25 18.12 5.27
C ALA A 22 -17.13 17.07 5.33
N GLN A 23 -17.41 15.93 4.71
CA GLN A 23 -16.47 14.83 4.50
C GLN A 23 -15.06 15.36 4.21
N PRO A 24 -13.99 14.72 4.73
CA PRO A 24 -12.64 15.16 4.43
C PRO A 24 -12.51 15.25 2.92
N ALA A 25 -12.22 16.45 2.44
CA ALA A 25 -11.87 16.70 1.06
C ALA A 25 -10.83 15.66 0.66
N HIS A 26 -11.04 15.05 -0.51
CA HIS A 26 -10.08 14.22 -1.24
C HIS A 26 -8.67 14.57 -0.80
N ALA A 27 -8.01 13.67 -0.08
CA ALA A 27 -6.58 13.80 0.16
C ALA A 27 -5.98 14.02 -1.23
N ALA A 28 -5.41 15.20 -1.46
CA ALA A 28 -4.86 15.59 -2.75
C ALA A 28 -4.05 14.43 -3.32
N THR A 29 -4.23 14.15 -4.61
CA THR A 29 -3.54 13.07 -5.34
C THR A 29 -2.09 12.96 -4.84
N PRO A 30 -1.66 11.83 -4.27
CA PRO A 30 -0.29 11.73 -3.81
C PRO A 30 0.63 12.00 -5.01
N PRO A 31 1.50 13.01 -4.94
CA PRO A 31 2.25 13.47 -6.11
C PRO A 31 3.29 12.44 -6.57
N SER A 32 3.56 11.43 -5.75
CA SER A 32 4.42 10.30 -6.07
C SER A 32 4.16 9.12 -5.13
N TYR A 33 4.67 7.96 -5.53
CA TYR A 33 4.75 6.76 -4.71
C TYR A 33 6.22 6.39 -4.45
N ALA A 34 6.51 5.97 -3.23
CA ALA A 34 7.73 5.23 -2.94
C ALA A 34 7.51 3.75 -3.20
N VAL A 35 8.35 3.19 -4.07
CA VAL A 35 8.27 1.80 -4.48
C VAL A 35 9.38 1.02 -3.79
N MET A 36 8.99 -0.05 -3.10
CA MET A 36 9.91 -1.04 -2.56
C MET A 36 9.66 -2.38 -3.26
N LEU A 37 10.73 -2.96 -3.82
CA LEU A 37 10.70 -4.30 -4.40
C LEU A 37 10.87 -5.35 -3.30
N LEU A 38 9.93 -6.29 -3.24
CA LEU A 38 9.89 -7.37 -2.26
C LEU A 38 10.84 -8.48 -2.71
N GLN A 39 11.84 -8.77 -1.89
CA GLN A 39 12.87 -9.74 -2.25
C GLN A 39 12.31 -11.17 -2.16
N PRO A 40 12.64 -12.05 -3.13
CA PRO A 40 12.28 -13.45 -3.03
C PRO A 40 13.02 -14.12 -1.86
N VAL A 41 12.45 -15.21 -1.35
CA VAL A 41 13.02 -15.99 -0.25
C VAL A 41 13.53 -17.35 -0.72
N GLY A 42 14.43 -17.97 0.05
CA GLY A 42 14.92 -19.32 -0.23
C GLY A 42 15.83 -19.42 -1.47
N GLY A 43 16.45 -18.32 -1.90
CA GLY A 43 17.32 -18.29 -3.08
C GLY A 43 16.56 -18.32 -4.42
N LEU A 44 15.23 -18.18 -4.39
CA LEU A 44 14.41 -18.18 -5.60
C LEU A 44 14.59 -16.87 -6.40
N PRO A 45 14.48 -16.92 -7.73
CA PRO A 45 14.73 -15.78 -8.61
C PRO A 45 13.55 -14.82 -8.74
N ASN A 46 12.30 -15.23 -8.49
CA ASN A 46 11.11 -14.40 -8.69
C ASN A 46 10.31 -14.22 -7.40
N SER A 47 9.63 -13.08 -7.28
CA SER A 47 8.57 -12.86 -6.29
C SER A 47 7.37 -12.17 -6.91
N HIS A 48 6.18 -12.42 -6.35
CA HIS A 48 4.92 -11.82 -6.76
C HIS A 48 4.13 -11.45 -5.50
N ALA A 49 3.62 -10.22 -5.44
CA ALA A 49 2.73 -9.78 -4.36
C ALA A 49 1.28 -9.95 -4.79
N SER A 50 0.46 -10.58 -3.95
CA SER A 50 -0.92 -10.97 -4.28
C SER A 50 -1.96 -10.23 -3.44
N GLY A 51 -1.69 -10.01 -2.14
CA GLY A 51 -2.62 -9.37 -1.21
C GLY A 51 -1.89 -8.50 -0.18
N ILE A 52 -2.63 -7.56 0.41
CA ILE A 52 -2.11 -6.62 1.41
C ILE A 52 -3.22 -6.24 2.41
N ASN A 53 -2.93 -6.30 3.71
CA ASN A 53 -3.87 -5.83 4.74
C ASN A 53 -3.67 -4.35 5.12
N ALA A 54 -4.55 -3.83 5.97
CA ALA A 54 -4.51 -2.48 6.51
C ALA A 54 -3.23 -2.17 7.32
N ARG A 55 -2.56 -3.19 7.88
CA ARG A 55 -1.27 -3.02 8.58
C ARG A 55 -0.08 -2.89 7.64
N GLY A 56 -0.27 -3.17 6.34
CA GLY A 56 0.79 -3.22 5.33
C GLY A 56 1.59 -4.52 5.39
N ASP A 57 1.01 -5.61 5.89
CA ASP A 57 1.53 -6.96 5.67
C ASP A 57 1.18 -7.37 4.24
N VAL A 58 2.15 -7.88 3.49
CA VAL A 58 1.97 -8.28 2.09
C VAL A 58 2.19 -9.78 1.97
N VAL A 59 1.29 -10.47 1.27
CA VAL A 59 1.42 -11.90 0.98
C VAL A 59 1.50 -12.16 -0.51
N GLY A 60 2.08 -13.29 -0.87
CA GLY A 60 2.26 -13.71 -2.25
C GLY A 60 3.26 -14.85 -2.35
N SER A 61 3.91 -15.00 -3.50
CA SER A 61 4.77 -16.15 -3.79
C SER A 61 6.20 -15.73 -4.09
N SER A 62 7.17 -16.57 -3.71
CA SER A 62 8.52 -16.57 -4.28
C SER A 62 8.64 -17.80 -5.17
N GLU A 63 9.13 -17.69 -6.39
CA GLU A 63 9.00 -18.75 -7.41
C GLU A 63 10.29 -18.95 -8.22
N PRO A 64 10.54 -20.18 -8.74
CA PRO A 64 11.60 -20.44 -9.71
C PRO A 64 11.34 -19.70 -11.04
N THR A 65 12.33 -19.67 -11.92
CA THR A 65 12.13 -19.23 -13.31
C THR A 65 11.46 -20.34 -14.11
N GLY A 66 10.34 -20.03 -14.77
CA GLY A 66 9.60 -20.95 -15.63
C GLY A 66 8.46 -21.67 -14.91
N LEU A 67 7.63 -22.37 -15.69
CA LEU A 67 6.53 -23.20 -15.18
C LEU A 67 7.12 -24.50 -14.61
N THR A 68 7.11 -24.66 -13.30
CA THR A 68 7.38 -25.97 -12.69
C THR A 68 6.05 -26.59 -12.27
N ILE A 69 5.77 -27.78 -12.79
CA ILE A 69 4.55 -28.57 -12.49
C ILE A 69 4.54 -28.98 -11.00
N ASP A 70 5.72 -29.06 -10.38
CA ASP A 70 5.93 -29.46 -8.99
C ASP A 70 6.06 -28.27 -8.02
N GLY A 71 5.62 -27.07 -8.41
CA GLY A 71 5.32 -25.98 -7.49
C GLY A 71 6.44 -25.56 -6.55
N GLY A 72 7.70 -25.54 -7.00
CA GLY A 72 8.88 -25.13 -6.21
C GLY A 72 8.91 -23.66 -5.73
N GLY A 73 7.76 -23.00 -5.64
CA GLY A 73 7.59 -21.69 -5.04
C GLY A 73 7.14 -21.76 -3.57
N HIS A 74 7.37 -20.68 -2.84
CA HIS A 74 7.03 -20.55 -1.42
C HIS A 74 5.98 -19.46 -1.22
N ALA A 75 4.90 -19.80 -0.51
CA ALA A 75 4.03 -18.78 0.08
C ALA A 75 4.86 -17.92 1.04
N THR A 76 4.87 -16.61 0.81
CA THR A 76 5.77 -15.67 1.45
C THR A 76 4.99 -14.51 2.05
N LEU A 77 5.35 -14.13 3.26
CA LEU A 77 4.82 -12.96 3.97
C LEU A 77 5.93 -11.91 4.07
N TRP A 78 5.71 -10.73 3.49
CA TRP A 78 6.60 -9.57 3.58
C TRP A 78 6.01 -8.50 4.50
N LYS A 79 6.88 -7.84 5.26
CA LYS A 79 6.51 -6.65 6.03
C LYS A 79 6.85 -5.39 5.23
N SER A 80 5.88 -4.49 5.03
CA SER A 80 6.03 -3.24 4.25
C SER A 80 7.19 -2.33 4.65
N ARG A 81 7.71 -2.45 5.89
CA ARG A 81 8.79 -1.58 6.39
C ARG A 81 10.19 -2.14 6.19
N THR A 82 10.34 -3.44 6.02
CA THR A 82 11.66 -4.07 5.82
C THR A 82 11.82 -4.64 4.42
N GLY A 83 10.71 -4.97 3.73
CA GLY A 83 10.75 -5.66 2.45
C GLY A 83 11.32 -7.09 2.54
N HIS A 84 11.61 -7.56 3.76
CA HIS A 84 12.10 -8.89 4.04
C HIS A 84 10.91 -9.83 4.18
N GLY A 85 10.94 -10.89 3.38
CA GLY A 85 9.93 -11.94 3.38
C GLY A 85 10.30 -13.07 4.33
N THR A 86 9.29 -13.72 4.89
CA THR A 86 9.43 -15.02 5.57
C THR A 86 8.58 -16.03 4.81
N ALA A 87 9.20 -17.13 4.38
CA ALA A 87 8.44 -18.29 3.90
C ALA A 87 7.72 -18.93 5.08
N PHE A 88 6.40 -19.09 5.00
CA PHE A 88 5.60 -19.67 6.09
C PHE A 88 4.94 -21.00 5.70
N ALA A 89 5.00 -21.35 4.41
CA ALA A 89 4.44 -22.57 3.87
C ALA A 89 5.39 -23.21 2.82
N PRO A 90 6.63 -23.59 3.19
CA PRO A 90 7.62 -24.14 2.24
C PRO A 90 7.28 -25.55 1.74
N GLN A 91 6.33 -26.23 2.39
CA GLN A 91 5.93 -27.61 2.08
C GLN A 91 4.73 -27.68 1.12
N PHE A 92 4.20 -26.55 0.66
CA PHE A 92 3.00 -26.50 -0.19
C PHE A 92 3.38 -26.06 -1.61
N PRO A 93 3.46 -27.00 -2.56
CA PRO A 93 3.82 -26.64 -3.92
C PRO A 93 2.77 -25.71 -4.54
N ALA A 94 3.21 -24.57 -5.09
CA ALA A 94 2.40 -23.63 -5.88
C ALA A 94 1.20 -22.97 -5.17
N SER A 95 1.51 -22.11 -4.18
CA SER A 95 0.51 -21.18 -3.60
C SER A 95 0.11 -20.08 -4.59
N GLN A 96 -1.15 -20.04 -5.01
CA GLN A 96 -1.69 -18.98 -5.88
C GLN A 96 -2.85 -18.25 -5.22
N GLN A 97 -3.02 -16.96 -5.53
CA GLN A 97 -4.10 -16.11 -5.03
C GLN A 97 -4.17 -16.13 -3.48
N LEU A 98 -3.16 -15.51 -2.89
CA LEU A 98 -2.98 -15.35 -1.44
C LEU A 98 -3.54 -14.00 -1.00
N ASP A 99 -4.20 -14.00 0.15
CA ASP A 99 -4.66 -12.77 0.79
C ASP A 99 -4.54 -12.85 2.31
N VAL A 100 -4.50 -11.69 2.98
CA VAL A 100 -4.18 -11.58 4.41
C VAL A 100 -5.13 -10.63 5.11
N ALA A 101 -5.65 -11.05 6.27
CA ALA A 101 -6.55 -10.27 7.10
C ALA A 101 -5.79 -9.36 8.08
N GLY A 102 -6.52 -8.49 8.77
CA GLY A 102 -5.97 -7.51 9.71
C GLY A 102 -5.39 -8.13 10.99
N ASP A 103 -5.82 -9.33 11.37
CA ASP A 103 -5.23 -10.11 12.45
C ASP A 103 -3.93 -10.82 12.02
N GLY A 104 -3.75 -11.06 10.72
CA GLY A 104 -2.64 -11.80 10.13
C GLY A 104 -2.98 -13.21 9.67
N THR A 105 -4.26 -13.60 9.74
CA THR A 105 -4.78 -14.80 9.10
C THR A 105 -4.56 -14.70 7.59
N ILE A 106 -4.08 -15.78 6.97
CA ILE A 106 -3.79 -15.84 5.54
C ILE A 106 -4.63 -16.95 4.91
N VAL A 107 -5.19 -16.69 3.74
CA VAL A 107 -5.85 -17.72 2.92
C VAL A 107 -5.17 -17.83 1.57
N GLY A 108 -5.24 -19.00 0.97
CA GLY A 108 -4.66 -19.24 -0.36
C GLY A 108 -5.13 -20.53 -0.99
N ASN A 109 -4.68 -20.76 -2.22
CA ASN A 109 -4.87 -22.03 -2.92
C ASN A 109 -3.59 -22.86 -2.90
N TRP A 110 -3.72 -24.19 -2.94
CA TRP A 110 -2.65 -25.15 -3.17
C TRP A 110 -2.79 -25.77 -4.57
N ALA A 111 -1.69 -25.91 -5.32
CA ALA A 111 -1.62 -26.75 -6.51
C ALA A 111 -0.65 -27.95 -6.36
N VAL A 112 -1.20 -29.13 -6.05
CA VAL A 112 -0.81 -30.41 -6.70
C VAL A 112 -2.07 -31.25 -6.89
N GLY A 113 -2.61 -31.31 -8.11
CA GLY A 113 -3.87 -32.00 -8.42
C GLY A 113 -5.10 -31.07 -8.47
N GLN A 114 -6.21 -31.48 -7.85
CA GLN A 114 -7.41 -30.64 -7.71
C GLN A 114 -7.14 -29.51 -6.70
N PRO A 115 -7.34 -28.22 -7.04
CA PRO A 115 -6.95 -27.12 -6.16
C PRO A 115 -7.74 -27.16 -4.84
N SER A 116 -7.01 -27.13 -3.73
CA SER A 116 -7.57 -27.08 -2.38
C SER A 116 -7.22 -25.75 -1.73
N THR A 117 -8.21 -25.10 -1.13
CA THR A 117 -7.98 -23.87 -0.36
C THR A 117 -7.45 -24.18 1.03
N PHE A 118 -6.55 -23.32 1.54
CA PHE A 118 -6.04 -23.40 2.89
C PHE A 118 -6.32 -22.14 3.70
N TRP A 119 -6.30 -22.32 5.01
CA TRP A 119 -6.40 -21.30 6.04
C TRP A 119 -5.15 -21.38 6.91
N TYR A 120 -4.41 -20.28 7.02
CA TYR A 120 -3.19 -20.20 7.80
C TYR A 120 -3.36 -19.20 8.94
N ALA A 121 -3.32 -19.71 10.16
CA ALA A 121 -3.39 -18.92 11.39
C ALA A 121 -2.48 -19.54 12.45
N ASP A 122 -1.91 -18.71 13.32
CA ASP A 122 -1.08 -19.15 14.45
C ASP A 122 0.03 -20.14 14.07
N GLY A 123 0.66 -19.92 12.91
CA GLY A 123 1.76 -20.75 12.42
C GLY A 123 1.33 -22.03 11.69
N THR A 124 0.03 -22.32 11.64
CA THR A 124 -0.52 -23.60 11.17
C THR A 124 -1.38 -23.41 9.92
N GLY A 125 -1.05 -24.13 8.85
CA GLY A 125 -1.89 -24.22 7.64
C GLY A 125 -2.86 -25.39 7.73
N THR A 126 -4.16 -25.11 7.60
CA THR A 126 -5.25 -26.10 7.63
C THR A 126 -6.00 -26.07 6.30
N ALA A 127 -6.23 -27.22 5.69
CA ALA A 127 -7.08 -27.30 4.50
C ALA A 127 -8.54 -26.98 4.87
N ILE A 128 -9.23 -26.21 4.03
CA ILE A 128 -10.65 -25.92 4.19
C ILE A 128 -11.44 -27.12 3.65
N GLN A 129 -12.31 -27.69 4.47
CA GLN A 129 -13.09 -28.87 4.10
C GLN A 129 -14.27 -28.49 3.19
N HIS A 130 -14.49 -29.25 2.12
CA HIS A 130 -15.63 -29.09 1.22
C HIS A 130 -16.05 -30.41 0.56
N GLU A 131 -17.30 -30.50 0.09
CA GLU A 131 -17.84 -31.68 -0.60
C GLU A 131 -17.68 -31.63 -2.13
N GLY A 132 -17.09 -30.55 -2.69
CA GLY A 132 -16.86 -30.40 -4.14
C GLY A 132 -15.59 -31.08 -4.67
N ALA A 133 -15.41 -31.04 -6.00
CA ALA A 133 -14.24 -31.59 -6.68
C ALA A 133 -12.97 -30.77 -6.42
N TYR A 134 -13.10 -29.44 -6.34
CA TYR A 134 -12.04 -28.51 -5.96
C TYR A 134 -12.59 -27.18 -5.48
N SER A 135 -11.73 -26.34 -4.88
CA SER A 135 -12.08 -25.02 -4.37
C SER A 135 -11.08 -23.95 -4.80
N ARG A 136 -11.55 -22.70 -4.88
CA ARG A 136 -10.70 -21.51 -5.09
C ARG A 136 -11.07 -20.40 -4.13
N VAL A 137 -10.09 -19.89 -3.40
CA VAL A 137 -10.27 -18.71 -2.54
C VAL A 137 -10.23 -17.44 -3.37
N GLY A 138 -11.07 -16.47 -3.00
CA GLY A 138 -11.07 -15.12 -3.54
C GLY A 138 -10.19 -14.20 -2.70
N GLN A 139 -10.78 -13.57 -1.69
CA GLN A 139 -10.16 -12.62 -0.76
C GLN A 139 -10.58 -12.91 0.68
N ILE A 140 -9.86 -12.33 1.65
CA ILE A 140 -10.24 -12.32 3.06
C ILE A 140 -10.39 -10.88 3.56
N SER A 141 -11.47 -10.61 4.28
CA SER A 141 -11.72 -9.29 4.86
C SER A 141 -10.74 -8.99 5.99
N GLU A 142 -10.59 -7.70 6.31
CA GLU A 142 -9.82 -7.26 7.49
C GLU A 142 -10.34 -7.87 8.80
N THR A 143 -11.64 -8.22 8.83
CA THR A 143 -12.33 -8.89 9.94
C THR A 143 -12.15 -10.41 9.98
N GLY A 144 -11.40 -11.01 9.04
CA GLY A 144 -11.11 -12.44 9.03
C GLY A 144 -12.21 -13.31 8.41
N LYS A 145 -13.07 -12.75 7.56
CA LYS A 145 -14.09 -13.49 6.79
C LYS A 145 -13.60 -13.65 5.35
N ALA A 146 -13.43 -14.87 4.89
CA ALA A 146 -12.97 -15.18 3.54
C ALA A 146 -14.15 -15.50 2.61
N VAL A 147 -13.96 -15.26 1.31
CA VAL A 147 -14.82 -15.77 0.24
C VAL A 147 -14.10 -16.87 -0.53
N PHE A 148 -14.81 -17.93 -0.88
CA PHE A 148 -14.32 -18.89 -1.87
C PHE A 148 -15.45 -19.49 -2.71
N THR A 149 -15.05 -20.11 -3.81
CA THR A 149 -15.92 -20.85 -4.72
C THR A 149 -15.56 -22.32 -4.68
N VAL A 150 -16.54 -23.18 -4.43
CA VAL A 150 -16.42 -24.64 -4.55
C VAL A 150 -16.99 -25.07 -5.89
N TYR A 151 -16.28 -25.95 -6.59
CA TYR A 151 -16.65 -26.44 -7.92
C TYR A 151 -17.02 -27.92 -7.86
N ALA A 152 -18.22 -28.24 -8.32
CA ALA A 152 -18.72 -29.60 -8.51
C ALA A 152 -19.42 -29.68 -9.89
N THR A 153 -20.58 -30.35 -9.97
CA THR A 153 -21.46 -30.29 -11.16
C THR A 153 -22.01 -28.88 -11.42
N SER A 154 -22.10 -28.06 -10.37
CA SER A 154 -22.28 -26.62 -10.40
C SER A 154 -21.29 -25.97 -9.42
N SER A 155 -21.01 -24.67 -9.57
CA SER A 155 -20.21 -23.94 -8.59
C SER A 155 -21.11 -23.31 -7.54
N GLN A 156 -20.59 -23.18 -6.32
CA GLN A 156 -21.28 -22.51 -5.21
C GLN A 156 -20.30 -21.62 -4.45
N VAL A 157 -20.75 -20.44 -4.05
CA VAL A 157 -19.94 -19.47 -3.32
C VAL A 157 -20.20 -19.61 -1.81
N PHE A 158 -19.15 -19.48 -1.02
CA PHE A 158 -19.23 -19.54 0.44
C PHE A 158 -18.50 -18.36 1.06
N THR A 159 -18.98 -17.93 2.23
CA THR A 159 -18.20 -17.15 3.17
C THR A 159 -17.74 -17.99 4.35
N VAL A 160 -16.52 -17.76 4.81
CA VAL A 160 -15.85 -18.62 5.78
C VAL A 160 -15.09 -17.85 6.84
N THR A 161 -15.26 -18.27 8.09
CA THR A 161 -14.64 -17.65 9.27
C THR A 161 -13.68 -18.59 10.00
N SER A 162 -13.63 -19.86 9.60
CA SER A 162 -12.67 -20.86 10.06
C SER A 162 -12.62 -22.04 9.08
N PRO A 163 -11.62 -22.93 9.15
CA PRO A 163 -11.52 -24.09 8.24
C PRO A 163 -12.75 -25.01 8.20
N THR A 164 -13.62 -24.94 9.20
CA THR A 164 -14.82 -25.78 9.36
C THR A 164 -16.13 -24.99 9.36
N ALA A 165 -16.10 -23.66 9.35
CA ALA A 165 -17.28 -22.81 9.42
C ALA A 165 -17.62 -22.21 8.04
N LEU A 166 -18.37 -22.97 7.25
CA LEU A 166 -18.80 -22.61 5.91
C LEU A 166 -20.25 -22.11 5.89
N THR A 167 -20.47 -20.94 5.29
CA THR A 167 -21.83 -20.43 5.01
C THR A 167 -22.01 -20.26 3.51
N ALA A 168 -22.92 -21.04 2.92
CA ALA A 168 -23.24 -20.94 1.51
C ALA A 168 -23.94 -19.60 1.20
N LEU A 169 -23.53 -18.97 0.10
CA LEU A 169 -24.23 -17.84 -0.49
C LEU A 169 -25.18 -18.36 -1.58
N PRO A 170 -26.50 -18.11 -1.47
CA PRO A 170 -27.43 -18.48 -2.52
C PRO A 170 -27.06 -17.85 -3.86
N ASP A 171 -27.27 -18.60 -4.93
CA ASP A 171 -27.10 -18.11 -6.29
C ASP A 171 -28.01 -16.90 -6.55
N PRO A 172 -27.50 -15.83 -7.19
CA PRO A 172 -28.34 -14.74 -7.64
C PRO A 172 -29.49 -15.27 -8.52
N ALA A 173 -30.70 -14.75 -8.31
CA ALA A 173 -31.88 -15.22 -9.02
C ALA A 173 -31.69 -15.16 -10.55
N GLY A 174 -32.04 -16.26 -11.24
CA GLY A 174 -31.91 -16.38 -12.69
C GLY A 174 -30.48 -16.61 -13.19
N SER A 175 -29.54 -16.93 -12.30
CA SER A 175 -28.15 -17.23 -12.65
C SER A 175 -27.77 -18.68 -12.39
N THR A 176 -26.64 -19.09 -12.97
CA THR A 176 -25.96 -20.35 -12.70
C THR A 176 -24.46 -20.13 -12.55
N SER A 177 -23.78 -21.11 -11.97
CA SER A 177 -22.31 -21.15 -11.88
C SER A 177 -21.67 -19.87 -11.31
N PRO A 178 -22.09 -19.39 -10.12
CA PRO A 178 -21.48 -18.23 -9.51
C PRO A 178 -20.02 -18.48 -9.10
N SER A 179 -19.23 -17.41 -9.09
CA SER A 179 -17.89 -17.38 -8.51
C SER A 179 -17.68 -16.09 -7.73
N GLY A 180 -17.30 -16.23 -6.46
CA GLY A 180 -16.94 -15.13 -5.56
C GLY A 180 -15.43 -14.92 -5.55
N VAL A 181 -15.00 -13.67 -5.74
CA VAL A 181 -13.59 -13.30 -5.85
C VAL A 181 -13.17 -12.22 -4.86
N GLY A 182 -14.07 -11.32 -4.46
CA GLY A 182 -13.74 -10.21 -3.56
C GLY A 182 -14.72 -10.07 -2.41
N ILE A 183 -14.25 -9.51 -1.30
CA ILE A 183 -15.04 -9.24 -0.09
C ILE A 183 -14.66 -7.89 0.51
N SER A 184 -15.63 -7.16 1.08
CA SER A 184 -15.39 -5.89 1.79
C SER A 184 -14.73 -6.10 3.14
N ASP A 185 -14.10 -5.06 3.70
CA ASP A 185 -13.36 -5.14 4.97
C ASP A 185 -14.28 -5.52 6.14
N ASP A 186 -15.53 -5.03 6.10
CA ASP A 186 -16.59 -5.37 7.07
C ASP A 186 -17.21 -6.77 6.84
N GLY A 187 -16.87 -7.45 5.75
CA GLY A 187 -17.35 -8.79 5.42
C GLY A 187 -18.82 -8.88 4.96
N ARG A 188 -19.48 -7.74 4.70
CA ARG A 188 -20.90 -7.68 4.32
C ARG A 188 -21.14 -7.81 2.83
N HIS A 189 -20.21 -7.32 2.01
CA HIS A 189 -20.30 -7.36 0.56
C HIS A 189 -19.35 -8.40 -0.02
N VAL A 190 -19.88 -9.27 -0.87
CA VAL A 190 -19.08 -10.23 -1.66
C VAL A 190 -19.36 -9.98 -3.13
N VAL A 191 -18.32 -10.05 -3.96
CA VAL A 191 -18.45 -9.78 -5.40
C VAL A 191 -17.79 -10.84 -6.25
N GLY A 192 -18.25 -10.93 -7.49
CA GLY A 192 -17.60 -11.72 -8.54
C GLY A 192 -18.46 -11.82 -9.79
N THR A 193 -18.73 -13.06 -10.22
CA THR A 193 -19.44 -13.36 -11.47
C THR A 193 -20.52 -14.41 -11.27
N ALA A 194 -21.45 -14.46 -12.22
CA ALA A 194 -22.34 -15.59 -12.46
C ALA A 194 -22.68 -15.67 -13.96
N GLN A 195 -23.30 -16.77 -14.39
CA GLN A 195 -23.83 -16.92 -15.74
C GLN A 195 -25.31 -16.52 -15.79
N ALA A 196 -25.69 -15.70 -16.76
CA ALA A 196 -27.08 -15.39 -17.09
C ALA A 196 -27.32 -15.73 -18.56
N GLY A 197 -27.94 -16.89 -18.83
CA GLY A 197 -27.93 -17.48 -20.16
C GLY A 197 -26.50 -17.85 -20.57
N SER A 198 -26.02 -17.32 -21.70
CA SER A 198 -24.64 -17.52 -22.18
C SER A 198 -23.67 -16.39 -21.78
N ALA A 199 -24.13 -15.39 -21.02
CA ALA A 199 -23.34 -14.22 -20.67
C ALA A 199 -22.77 -14.33 -19.25
N THR A 200 -21.48 -14.06 -19.10
CA THR A 200 -20.85 -13.84 -17.79
C THR A 200 -21.20 -12.44 -17.30
N VAL A 201 -21.95 -12.36 -16.21
CA VAL A 201 -22.46 -11.11 -15.64
C VAL A 201 -21.86 -10.83 -14.25
N PRO A 202 -21.73 -9.55 -13.84
CA PRO A 202 -21.26 -9.21 -12.51
C PRO A 202 -22.28 -9.62 -11.45
N ALA A 203 -21.81 -10.21 -10.35
CA ALA A 203 -22.63 -10.62 -9.22
C ALA A 203 -22.16 -9.93 -7.93
N LEU A 204 -23.13 -9.44 -7.15
CA LEU A 204 -22.91 -8.80 -5.85
C LEU A 204 -23.84 -9.44 -4.82
N TRP A 205 -23.27 -9.92 -3.72
CA TRP A 205 -23.99 -10.34 -2.53
C TRP A 205 -23.84 -9.27 -1.46
N THR A 206 -24.95 -8.89 -0.84
CA THR A 206 -24.97 -8.02 0.35
C THR A 206 -25.68 -8.78 1.46
N ASP A 207 -24.98 -8.99 2.58
CA ASP A 207 -25.52 -9.72 3.74
C ASP A 207 -26.10 -11.10 3.36
N GLY A 208 -25.43 -11.80 2.44
CA GLY A 208 -25.85 -13.11 1.96
C GLY A 208 -26.83 -13.08 0.78
N VAL A 209 -27.42 -11.93 0.44
CA VAL A 209 -28.42 -11.82 -0.62
C VAL A 209 -27.75 -11.46 -1.95
N GLY A 210 -27.76 -12.40 -2.90
CA GLY A 210 -27.15 -12.26 -4.22
C GLY A 210 -28.04 -11.53 -5.23
N LYS A 211 -27.43 -10.65 -6.03
CA LYS A 211 -28.06 -10.04 -7.20
C LYS A 211 -27.11 -9.95 -8.38
N LEU A 212 -27.67 -10.00 -9.57
CA LEU A 212 -26.96 -9.72 -10.81
C LEU A 212 -26.94 -8.21 -11.07
N LEU A 213 -25.82 -7.72 -11.60
CA LEU A 213 -25.73 -6.38 -12.16
C LEU A 213 -25.86 -6.45 -13.69
N ALA A 214 -26.43 -5.40 -14.28
CA ALA A 214 -26.55 -5.34 -15.74
C ALA A 214 -25.16 -5.23 -16.39
N LEU A 215 -25.02 -5.81 -17.58
CA LEU A 215 -23.84 -5.60 -18.41
C LEU A 215 -23.76 -4.11 -18.82
N PRO A 216 -22.57 -3.49 -18.77
CA PRO A 216 -22.35 -2.20 -19.41
C PRO A 216 -22.76 -2.25 -20.89
N THR A 217 -23.27 -1.14 -21.42
CA THR A 217 -23.75 -1.07 -22.81
C THR A 217 -22.68 -1.55 -23.80
N GLY A 218 -23.04 -2.52 -24.65
CA GLY A 218 -22.15 -3.11 -25.65
C GLY A 218 -21.17 -4.15 -25.12
N ALA A 219 -21.22 -4.48 -23.82
CA ALA A 219 -20.39 -5.55 -23.26
C ALA A 219 -20.98 -6.94 -23.53
N THR A 220 -20.10 -7.90 -23.79
CA THR A 220 -20.46 -9.33 -23.93
C THR A 220 -20.22 -10.12 -22.64
N ALA A 221 -19.37 -9.60 -21.76
CA ALA A 221 -19.08 -10.16 -20.45
C ALA A 221 -18.61 -9.05 -19.51
N ALA A 222 -18.88 -9.18 -18.21
CA ALA A 222 -18.31 -8.32 -17.19
C ALA A 222 -18.17 -9.05 -15.85
N HIS A 223 -17.22 -8.60 -15.04
CA HIS A 223 -17.01 -9.11 -13.69
C HIS A 223 -16.63 -8.01 -12.71
N LEU A 224 -16.91 -8.24 -11.43
CA LEU A 224 -16.39 -7.45 -10.33
C LEU A 224 -15.13 -8.12 -9.76
N ALA A 225 -14.11 -7.33 -9.46
CA ALA A 225 -12.82 -7.82 -8.96
C ALA A 225 -12.66 -7.61 -7.44
N SER A 226 -13.14 -6.49 -6.91
CA SER A 226 -13.03 -6.12 -5.50
C SER A 226 -14.14 -5.13 -5.13
N VAL A 227 -14.47 -5.02 -3.84
CA VAL A 227 -15.58 -4.22 -3.31
C VAL A 227 -15.18 -3.54 -2.00
N ASN A 228 -15.64 -2.32 -1.78
CA ASN A 228 -15.46 -1.60 -0.53
C ASN A 228 -16.69 -1.68 0.39
N ASP A 229 -16.60 -1.17 1.61
CA ASP A 229 -17.68 -1.24 2.62
C ASP A 229 -18.95 -0.45 2.23
N ALA A 230 -18.86 0.42 1.23
CA ALA A 230 -20.03 1.11 0.67
C ALA A 230 -20.71 0.30 -0.46
N GLY A 231 -20.25 -0.92 -0.74
CA GLY A 231 -20.70 -1.75 -1.86
C GLY A 231 -20.30 -1.20 -3.23
N THR A 232 -19.38 -0.24 -3.30
CA THR A 232 -18.78 0.21 -4.56
C THR A 232 -17.73 -0.81 -4.98
N SER A 233 -17.76 -1.22 -6.25
CA SER A 233 -16.90 -2.27 -6.76
C SER A 233 -16.02 -1.81 -7.91
N SER A 234 -14.85 -2.41 -8.01
CA SER A 234 -13.97 -2.37 -9.18
C SER A 234 -14.25 -3.57 -10.08
N GLY A 235 -13.88 -3.47 -11.36
CA GLY A 235 -13.93 -4.61 -12.27
C GLY A 235 -13.65 -4.23 -13.72
N CYS A 236 -14.01 -5.11 -14.64
CA CYS A 236 -13.95 -4.83 -16.06
C CYS A 236 -15.02 -5.53 -16.88
N ALA A 237 -15.24 -5.01 -18.09
CA ALA A 237 -16.16 -5.55 -19.07
C ALA A 237 -15.50 -5.66 -20.45
N THR A 238 -15.83 -6.70 -21.19
CA THR A 238 -15.35 -6.94 -22.55
C THR A 238 -16.26 -6.25 -23.54
N ILE A 239 -15.76 -5.22 -24.22
CA ILE A 239 -16.49 -4.42 -25.23
C ILE A 239 -15.65 -4.42 -26.50
N GLY A 240 -16.22 -4.91 -27.61
CA GLY A 240 -15.49 -4.99 -28.90
C GLY A 240 -14.22 -5.85 -28.83
N GLY A 241 -14.21 -6.89 -27.99
CA GLY A 241 -13.05 -7.78 -27.81
C GLY A 241 -11.94 -7.25 -26.91
N VAL A 242 -12.10 -6.06 -26.31
CA VAL A 242 -11.10 -5.43 -25.42
C VAL A 242 -11.66 -5.31 -23.99
N GLN A 243 -10.83 -5.52 -22.97
CA GLN A 243 -11.23 -5.27 -21.59
C GLN A 243 -11.25 -3.77 -21.31
N ASN A 244 -12.32 -3.31 -20.68
CA ASN A 244 -12.49 -1.92 -20.28
C ASN A 244 -12.69 -1.90 -18.77
N ALA A 245 -11.97 -1.02 -18.07
CA ALA A 245 -12.07 -0.89 -16.62
C ALA A 245 -13.35 -0.16 -16.24
N PHE A 246 -14.00 -0.60 -15.15
CA PHE A 246 -15.22 0.00 -14.65
C PHE A 246 -15.21 0.15 -13.14
N ARG A 247 -15.91 1.17 -12.67
CA ARG A 247 -16.42 1.30 -11.30
C ARG A 247 -17.92 0.98 -11.32
N PHE A 248 -18.37 0.13 -10.42
CA PHE A 248 -19.78 -0.20 -10.22
C PHE A 248 -20.27 0.34 -8.88
N THR A 249 -21.45 0.96 -8.86
CA THR A 249 -22.10 1.27 -7.59
C THR A 249 -22.82 0.05 -7.04
N ALA A 250 -23.16 0.05 -5.74
CA ALA A 250 -23.97 -0.99 -5.14
C ALA A 250 -25.33 -1.14 -5.86
N ALA A 251 -25.87 -0.08 -6.46
CA ALA A 251 -27.11 -0.12 -7.24
C ALA A 251 -26.95 -0.73 -8.65
N GLY A 252 -25.72 -0.98 -9.10
CA GLY A 252 -25.41 -1.55 -10.41
C GLY A 252 -25.08 -0.53 -11.51
N ALA A 253 -25.00 0.76 -11.18
CA ALA A 253 -24.57 1.75 -12.16
C ALA A 253 -23.08 1.57 -12.48
N ALA A 254 -22.76 1.41 -13.77
CA ALA A 254 -21.40 1.18 -14.24
C ALA A 254 -20.80 2.44 -14.88
N THR A 255 -19.70 2.94 -14.33
CA THR A 255 -18.93 4.07 -14.87
C THR A 255 -17.64 3.55 -15.48
N LYS A 256 -17.48 3.74 -16.79
CA LYS A 256 -16.25 3.39 -17.51
C LYS A 256 -15.08 4.27 -17.04
N LEU A 257 -13.94 3.65 -16.79
CA LEU A 257 -12.69 4.33 -16.44
C LEU A 257 -11.80 4.42 -17.70
N PRO A 258 -11.03 5.51 -17.86
CA PRO A 258 -10.11 5.64 -18.98
C PRO A 258 -8.96 4.62 -18.86
N ALA A 259 -8.56 4.05 -19.99
CA ALA A 259 -7.34 3.24 -20.09
C ALA A 259 -6.12 4.16 -20.31
N LEU A 260 -4.92 3.66 -19.97
CA LEU A 260 -3.69 4.41 -20.20
C LEU A 260 -3.40 4.56 -21.71
N ALA A 261 -2.95 5.74 -22.14
CA ALA A 261 -2.61 5.99 -23.54
C ALA A 261 -1.56 4.97 -24.06
N GLY A 262 -1.83 4.34 -25.20
CA GLY A 262 -1.02 3.24 -25.77
C GLY A 262 -1.34 1.84 -25.23
N PHE A 263 -2.17 1.74 -24.19
CA PHE A 263 -2.59 0.50 -23.54
C PHE A 263 -4.13 0.43 -23.49
N PRO A 264 -4.81 0.14 -24.62
CA PRO A 264 -6.25 0.30 -24.75
C PRO A 264 -7.09 -0.71 -23.94
N SER A 265 -6.48 -1.82 -23.49
CA SER A 265 -7.14 -2.80 -22.64
C SER A 265 -6.88 -2.43 -21.17
N ALA A 266 -7.89 -2.46 -20.31
CA ALA A 266 -7.72 -2.15 -18.89
C ALA A 266 -8.70 -2.90 -18.00
N CYS A 267 -8.27 -3.21 -16.78
CA CYS A 267 -9.13 -3.71 -15.71
C CYS A 267 -8.81 -3.02 -14.39
N ALA A 268 -9.86 -2.62 -13.65
CA ALA A 268 -9.71 -2.14 -12.28
C ALA A 268 -9.72 -3.37 -11.36
N ASN A 269 -8.56 -3.72 -10.81
CA ASN A 269 -8.35 -4.97 -10.07
C ASN A 269 -8.65 -4.82 -8.57
N ALA A 270 -8.52 -3.61 -8.01
CA ALA A 270 -8.66 -3.39 -6.58
C ALA A 270 -9.29 -2.02 -6.28
N ILE A 271 -10.02 -1.94 -5.17
CA ILE A 271 -10.60 -0.71 -4.62
C ILE A 271 -10.38 -0.67 -3.11
N ASN A 272 -10.15 0.52 -2.53
CA ASN A 272 -10.15 0.69 -1.08
C ASN A 272 -11.41 1.41 -0.57
N ASN A 273 -11.53 1.53 0.75
CA ASN A 273 -12.66 2.19 1.42
C ASN A 273 -12.79 3.71 1.15
N SER A 274 -11.72 4.39 0.70
CA SER A 274 -11.83 5.78 0.23
C SER A 274 -12.31 5.88 -1.22
N GLY A 275 -12.53 4.75 -1.90
CA GLY A 275 -12.92 4.68 -3.31
C GLY A 275 -11.77 4.83 -4.31
N ALA A 276 -10.51 4.81 -3.84
CA ALA A 276 -9.34 4.80 -4.72
C ALA A 276 -9.26 3.44 -5.43
N LEU A 277 -8.99 3.49 -6.73
CA LEU A 277 -8.99 2.34 -7.63
C LEU A 277 -7.59 2.12 -8.19
N ALA A 278 -7.17 0.87 -8.27
CA ALA A 278 -5.90 0.51 -8.89
C ALA A 278 -6.07 -0.75 -9.75
N GLY A 279 -5.21 -0.90 -10.75
CA GLY A 279 -5.36 -1.97 -11.72
C GLY A 279 -4.28 -1.99 -12.78
N THR A 280 -4.63 -2.58 -13.91
CA THR A 280 -3.69 -2.86 -14.99
C THR A 280 -4.24 -2.32 -16.31
N SER A 281 -3.41 -1.60 -17.05
CA SER A 281 -3.65 -1.31 -18.48
C SER A 281 -2.65 -2.10 -19.33
N SER A 282 -3.10 -2.68 -20.44
CA SER A 282 -2.30 -3.50 -21.34
C SER A 282 -2.53 -3.15 -22.81
N THR A 283 -1.58 -3.56 -23.66
CA THR A 283 -1.78 -3.55 -25.10
C THR A 283 -2.94 -4.47 -25.48
N ALA A 284 -3.56 -4.28 -26.64
CA ALA A 284 -4.71 -5.10 -27.06
C ALA A 284 -4.40 -6.62 -27.09
N ASN A 285 -3.15 -6.98 -27.41
CA ASN A 285 -2.67 -8.36 -27.41
C ASN A 285 -2.08 -8.82 -26.07
N HIS A 286 -2.13 -8.00 -25.02
CA HIS A 286 -1.60 -8.28 -23.69
C HIS A 286 -0.08 -8.57 -23.64
N ALA A 287 0.67 -8.19 -24.68
CA ALA A 287 2.12 -8.38 -24.74
C ALA A 287 2.89 -7.43 -23.82
N ASP A 288 2.32 -6.26 -23.51
CA ASP A 288 2.91 -5.32 -22.54
C ASP A 288 1.82 -4.71 -21.66
N SER A 289 2.18 -4.36 -20.42
CA SER A 289 1.24 -3.84 -19.43
C SER A 289 1.88 -2.86 -18.45
N ARG A 290 1.03 -2.03 -17.84
CA ARG A 290 1.39 -1.01 -16.85
C ARG A 290 0.44 -1.11 -15.66
N ALA A 291 1.02 -1.08 -14.46
CA ALA A 291 0.28 -0.80 -13.24
C ALA A 291 -0.25 0.64 -13.31
N VAL A 292 -1.53 0.82 -12.98
CA VAL A 292 -2.20 2.12 -13.01
C VAL A 292 -3.00 2.36 -11.73
N VAL A 293 -3.21 3.63 -11.40
CA VAL A 293 -4.13 4.09 -10.36
C VAL A 293 -5.11 5.08 -10.98
N TRP A 294 -6.38 5.01 -10.59
CA TRP A 294 -7.38 6.01 -10.93
C TRP A 294 -7.63 6.90 -9.71
N VAL A 295 -7.36 8.19 -9.88
CA VAL A 295 -7.63 9.22 -8.87
C VAL A 295 -8.57 10.23 -9.51
N ASP A 296 -9.71 10.47 -8.87
CA ASP A 296 -10.76 11.38 -9.38
C ASP A 296 -11.20 11.04 -10.83
N GLY A 297 -11.20 9.75 -11.17
CA GLY A 297 -11.56 9.25 -12.50
C GLY A 297 -10.46 9.38 -13.56
N VAL A 298 -9.31 9.97 -13.23
CA VAL A 298 -8.16 10.12 -14.12
C VAL A 298 -7.19 8.96 -13.94
N VAL A 299 -6.76 8.35 -15.05
CA VAL A 299 -5.76 7.27 -15.04
C VAL A 299 -4.35 7.84 -14.94
N HIS A 300 -3.55 7.26 -14.04
CA HIS A 300 -2.14 7.57 -13.88
C HIS A 300 -1.29 6.31 -14.00
N ASP A 301 -0.19 6.39 -14.76
CA ASP A 301 0.82 5.34 -14.80
C ASP A 301 1.62 5.36 -13.48
N LEU A 302 1.53 4.28 -12.71
CA LEU A 302 2.25 4.15 -11.45
C LEU A 302 3.77 4.22 -11.64
N ASN A 303 4.26 3.87 -12.83
CA ASN A 303 5.66 3.99 -13.19
C ASN A 303 6.13 5.45 -13.36
N ALA A 304 5.24 6.35 -13.76
CA ALA A 304 5.53 7.78 -13.86
C ALA A 304 5.50 8.45 -12.47
N PHE A 305 4.73 7.90 -11.54
CA PHE A 305 4.62 8.39 -10.17
C PHE A 305 5.68 7.80 -9.23
N ALA A 306 6.42 6.77 -9.65
CA ALA A 306 7.57 6.26 -8.90
C ALA A 306 8.71 7.30 -8.90
N ALA A 307 9.08 7.78 -7.71
CA ALA A 307 10.03 8.89 -7.55
C ALA A 307 11.41 8.67 -8.20
N GLN A 308 11.84 7.41 -8.30
CA GLN A 308 13.04 6.99 -9.01
C GLN A 308 12.84 5.58 -9.57
N ARG A 309 12.91 5.46 -10.90
CA ARG A 309 12.73 4.21 -11.64
C ARG A 309 13.99 3.93 -12.46
N ALA A 310 14.79 2.97 -12.00
CA ALA A 310 15.86 2.40 -12.81
C ALA A 310 15.80 0.88 -12.68
N GLY A 311 15.82 0.19 -13.82
CA GLY A 311 15.95 -1.27 -13.87
C GLY A 311 14.67 -2.10 -13.70
N TYR A 312 13.48 -1.49 -13.62
CA TYR A 312 12.21 -2.23 -13.55
C TYR A 312 10.99 -1.48 -14.14
N THR A 313 9.93 -2.24 -14.41
CA THR A 313 8.61 -1.75 -14.84
C THR A 313 7.53 -2.39 -13.97
N LEU A 314 6.66 -1.59 -13.37
CA LEU A 314 5.46 -2.06 -12.66
C LEU A 314 4.43 -2.48 -13.70
N THR A 315 4.10 -3.77 -13.76
CA THR A 315 3.34 -4.39 -14.85
C THR A 315 1.90 -4.70 -14.47
N SER A 316 1.61 -4.94 -13.19
CA SER A 316 0.26 -5.29 -12.72
C SER A 316 0.01 -4.82 -11.29
N VAL A 317 -1.28 -4.70 -10.94
CA VAL A 317 -1.75 -4.45 -9.58
C VAL A 317 -2.68 -5.58 -9.15
N ASN A 318 -2.47 -6.06 -7.92
CA ASN A 318 -3.27 -7.14 -7.32
C ASN A 318 -4.05 -6.69 -6.08
N GLY A 319 -3.59 -5.64 -5.37
CA GLY A 319 -4.28 -5.16 -4.17
C GLY A 319 -4.00 -3.70 -3.83
N ILE A 320 -4.91 -3.10 -3.08
CA ILE A 320 -4.78 -1.76 -2.48
C ILE A 320 -5.38 -1.78 -1.08
N ASN A 321 -4.68 -1.25 -0.08
CA ASN A 321 -5.22 -1.16 1.29
C ASN A 321 -5.84 0.21 1.61
N ALA A 322 -6.41 0.34 2.81
CA ALA A 322 -7.03 1.58 3.29
C ALA A 322 -6.09 2.79 3.33
N SER A 323 -4.77 2.58 3.48
CA SER A 323 -3.75 3.65 3.43
C SER A 323 -3.33 4.04 2.00
N GLY A 324 -3.93 3.41 0.98
CA GLY A 324 -3.61 3.64 -0.43
C GLY A 324 -2.29 2.99 -0.87
N GLN A 325 -1.75 2.05 -0.08
CA GLN A 325 -0.59 1.25 -0.51
C GLN A 325 -1.04 0.22 -1.54
N ILE A 326 -0.32 0.15 -2.65
CA ILE A 326 -0.65 -0.70 -3.79
C ILE A 326 0.39 -1.81 -3.91
N VAL A 327 -0.04 -3.04 -4.14
CA VAL A 327 0.85 -4.19 -4.39
C VAL A 327 0.61 -4.82 -5.75
N GLY A 328 1.65 -5.44 -6.30
CA GLY A 328 1.58 -6.13 -7.58
C GLY A 328 2.93 -6.68 -8.03
N SER A 329 3.11 -6.85 -9.34
CA SER A 329 4.35 -7.37 -9.92
C SER A 329 5.10 -6.32 -10.74
N ALA A 330 6.42 -6.35 -10.63
CA ALA A 330 7.36 -5.56 -11.41
C ALA A 330 8.26 -6.48 -12.23
N ARG A 331 8.43 -6.19 -13.52
CA ARG A 331 9.39 -6.85 -14.41
C ARG A 331 10.73 -6.13 -14.35
N LEU A 332 11.79 -6.82 -13.95
CA LEU A 332 13.16 -6.31 -13.94
C LEU A 332 13.77 -6.31 -15.35
N ALA A 333 14.85 -5.58 -15.54
CA ALA A 333 15.57 -5.49 -16.82
C ALA A 333 16.15 -6.84 -17.29
N ASP A 334 16.44 -7.76 -16.36
CA ASP A 334 16.90 -9.12 -16.65
C ASP A 334 15.76 -10.11 -16.99
N GLY A 335 14.51 -9.63 -17.00
CA GLY A 335 13.32 -10.43 -17.29
C GLY A 335 12.70 -11.14 -16.08
N THR A 336 13.35 -11.13 -14.91
CA THR A 336 12.77 -11.68 -13.68
C THR A 336 11.69 -10.77 -13.11
N TYR A 337 10.86 -11.32 -12.22
CA TYR A 337 9.79 -10.58 -11.56
C TYR A 337 10.08 -10.33 -10.08
N ARG A 338 9.63 -9.17 -9.60
CA ARG A 338 9.60 -8.83 -8.18
C ARG A 338 8.20 -8.38 -7.78
N GLY A 339 7.72 -8.85 -6.63
CA GLY A 339 6.61 -8.22 -5.95
C GLY A 339 6.99 -6.78 -5.62
N PHE A 340 6.05 -5.86 -5.62
CA PHE A 340 6.29 -4.51 -5.13
C PHE A 340 5.22 -4.10 -4.14
N ILE A 341 5.59 -3.15 -3.28
CA ILE A 341 4.66 -2.28 -2.57
C ILE A 341 4.96 -0.83 -2.95
N ALA A 342 3.94 -0.12 -3.41
CA ALA A 342 3.98 1.29 -3.73
C ALA A 342 3.22 2.04 -2.63
N THR A 343 3.93 2.84 -1.83
CA THR A 343 3.37 3.62 -0.73
C THR A 343 3.24 5.09 -1.14
N PRO A 344 2.05 5.72 -1.01
CA PRO A 344 1.90 7.15 -1.27
C PRO A 344 2.93 8.00 -0.53
N SER A 345 3.57 8.96 -1.21
CA SER A 345 4.50 9.90 -0.58
C SER A 345 3.73 11.03 0.08
N THR A 346 3.68 11.03 1.41
CA THR A 346 3.03 12.03 2.25
C THR A 346 4.04 12.60 3.25
N ALA A 347 3.68 13.68 3.95
CA ALA A 347 4.50 14.24 5.02
C ALA A 347 4.85 13.19 6.10
N GLU A 348 4.03 12.15 6.24
CA GLU A 348 4.26 11.07 7.17
C GLU A 348 5.18 9.99 6.60
N THR A 349 4.87 9.50 5.39
CA THR A 349 5.50 8.29 4.84
C THR A 349 6.93 8.54 4.38
N ILE A 350 7.30 9.79 4.05
CA ILE A 350 8.69 10.14 3.74
C ILE A 350 9.66 9.78 4.87
N TYR A 351 9.18 9.62 6.10
CA TYR A 351 9.98 9.29 7.27
C TYR A 351 9.93 7.81 7.67
N THR A 352 9.01 7.03 7.11
CA THR A 352 8.69 5.68 7.62
C THR A 352 8.50 4.60 6.56
N ALA A 353 8.30 4.97 5.30
CA ALA A 353 8.17 4.02 4.20
C ALA A 353 9.51 3.94 3.47
N PRO A 354 10.09 2.75 3.28
CA PRO A 354 11.31 2.60 2.50
C PRO A 354 11.13 3.01 1.03
N GLY A 355 12.19 3.53 0.44
CA GLY A 355 12.26 3.86 -0.99
C GLY A 355 12.58 5.32 -1.26
N TYR A 356 12.50 5.68 -2.53
CA TYR A 356 12.64 7.06 -2.99
C TYR A 356 11.28 7.74 -3.00
N HIS A 357 11.23 9.00 -2.59
CA HIS A 357 10.02 9.80 -2.59
C HIS A 357 10.25 11.13 -3.32
N ARG A 358 9.17 11.67 -3.87
CA ARG A 358 9.08 13.09 -4.25
C ARG A 358 8.00 13.75 -3.43
N PHE A 359 8.41 14.71 -2.60
CA PHE A 359 7.51 15.41 -1.70
C PHE A 359 7.93 16.87 -1.57
N ASN A 360 6.98 17.79 -1.72
CA ASN A 360 7.20 19.25 -1.75
C ASN A 360 8.33 19.70 -2.70
N GLY A 361 8.36 19.14 -3.91
CA GLY A 361 9.36 19.48 -4.94
C GLY A 361 10.78 18.96 -4.66
N ARG A 362 10.97 18.16 -3.60
CA ARG A 362 12.28 17.63 -3.20
C ARG A 362 12.33 16.12 -3.34
N ALA A 363 13.53 15.60 -3.61
CA ALA A 363 13.81 14.17 -3.59
C ALA A 363 14.19 13.76 -2.17
N TRP A 364 13.54 12.70 -1.70
CA TRP A 364 13.80 12.08 -0.40
C TRP A 364 14.12 10.60 -0.61
N LYS A 365 14.86 10.01 0.32
CA LYS A 365 15.18 8.59 0.33
C LYS A 365 15.09 8.09 1.75
N THR A 366 14.36 7.01 1.97
CA THR A 366 14.23 6.39 3.29
C THR A 366 14.62 4.92 3.23
N ALA A 367 15.43 4.51 4.20
CA ALA A 367 15.83 3.12 4.41
C ALA A 367 15.53 2.75 5.86
N CYS A 368 14.93 1.59 6.08
CA CYS A 368 14.52 1.14 7.40
C CYS A 368 15.16 -0.20 7.76
N GLU A 369 15.44 -0.38 9.04
CA GLU A 369 16.06 -1.58 9.60
C GLU A 369 15.41 -1.93 10.95
N PRO A 370 15.37 -3.23 11.33
CA PRO A 370 15.00 -3.62 12.68
C PRO A 370 15.91 -2.95 13.71
N TYR A 371 15.32 -2.42 14.79
CA TYR A 371 16.06 -1.74 15.84
C TYR A 371 15.48 -2.05 17.21
N SER A 372 16.17 -2.93 17.96
CA SER A 372 15.69 -3.41 19.26
C SER A 372 14.26 -3.95 19.14
N ARG A 373 13.28 -3.33 19.82
CA ARG A 373 11.85 -3.70 19.80
C ARG A 373 10.99 -2.82 18.88
N THR A 374 11.61 -2.06 17.97
CA THR A 374 10.92 -1.22 16.96
C THR A 374 11.66 -1.29 15.61
N THR A 375 11.25 -0.48 14.63
CA THR A 375 11.99 -0.24 13.39
C THR A 375 12.58 1.16 13.40
N ARG A 376 13.81 1.30 12.92
CA ARG A 376 14.47 2.60 12.72
C ARG A 376 14.59 2.88 11.23
N CYS A 377 14.14 4.05 10.81
CA CYS A 377 14.25 4.53 9.44
C CYS A 377 15.22 5.70 9.37
N ARG A 378 16.19 5.65 8.47
CA ARG A 378 17.05 6.76 8.10
C ARG A 378 16.47 7.45 6.88
N THR A 379 16.22 8.75 7.01
CA THR A 379 15.73 9.59 5.92
C THR A 379 16.82 10.55 5.47
N GLU A 380 17.03 10.59 4.16
CA GLU A 380 17.94 11.48 3.45
C GLU A 380 17.13 12.35 2.49
N ILE A 381 17.66 13.53 2.20
CA ILE A 381 17.02 14.52 1.35
C ILE A 381 18.06 15.18 0.46
N VAL A 382 17.71 15.45 -0.79
CA VAL A 382 18.56 16.29 -1.64
C VAL A 382 18.49 17.73 -1.12
N ALA A 383 19.63 18.25 -0.69
CA ALA A 383 19.77 19.58 -0.11
C ALA A 383 21.13 20.18 -0.46
N THR A 384 21.19 21.51 -0.57
CA THR A 384 22.47 22.20 -0.57
C THR A 384 22.97 22.37 0.85
N GLN A 385 24.14 21.81 1.14
CA GLN A 385 24.81 21.84 2.43
C GLN A 385 26.17 22.51 2.30
N VAL A 386 26.62 23.16 3.36
CA VAL A 386 27.97 23.72 3.44
C VAL A 386 28.91 22.66 3.99
N GLN A 387 29.92 22.27 3.21
CA GLN A 387 30.96 21.33 3.64
C GLN A 387 32.27 22.06 3.84
N TYR A 388 32.98 21.73 4.92
CA TYR A 388 34.35 22.16 5.15
C TYR A 388 35.31 21.03 4.76
N LYS A 389 36.13 21.26 3.73
CA LYS A 389 37.14 20.31 3.23
C LYS A 389 38.41 21.07 2.85
N ASN A 390 39.57 20.49 3.14
CA ASN A 390 40.89 21.03 2.78
C ASN A 390 41.10 22.51 3.17
N GLY A 391 40.64 22.91 4.35
CA GLY A 391 40.80 24.28 4.83
C GLY A 391 39.79 25.30 4.30
N GLY A 392 38.80 24.88 3.50
CA GLY A 392 37.83 25.77 2.87
C GLY A 392 36.38 25.28 2.98
N TYR A 393 35.46 26.24 2.94
CA TYR A 393 34.02 25.96 2.84
C TYR A 393 33.57 25.94 1.38
N SER A 394 32.67 25.02 1.06
CA SER A 394 32.05 24.91 -0.26
C SER A 394 30.58 24.51 -0.13
N ARG A 395 29.75 24.93 -1.08
CA ARG A 395 28.35 24.48 -1.17
C ARG A 395 28.30 23.22 -2.03
N VAL A 396 27.70 22.17 -1.49
CA VAL A 396 27.50 20.89 -2.18
C VAL A 396 26.02 20.58 -2.16
N THR A 397 25.44 20.31 -3.34
CA THR A 397 24.05 19.84 -3.45
C THR A 397 24.08 18.35 -3.72
N ASP A 398 23.68 17.57 -2.72
CA ASP A 398 23.68 16.10 -2.78
C ASP A 398 22.68 15.57 -1.74
N TRP A 399 22.59 14.25 -1.63
CA TRP A 399 21.94 13.58 -0.52
C TRP A 399 22.57 14.00 0.81
N ALA A 400 21.74 14.52 1.70
CA ALA A 400 22.09 14.88 3.05
C ALA A 400 21.20 14.12 4.03
N PHE A 401 21.76 13.75 5.18
CA PHE A 401 20.98 13.20 6.27
C PHE A 401 19.93 14.22 6.72
N ASN A 402 18.68 13.78 6.84
CA ASN A 402 17.62 14.59 7.42
C ASN A 402 17.35 14.20 8.87
N ASN A 403 16.99 12.94 9.11
CA ASN A 403 16.70 12.44 10.46
C ASN A 403 16.69 10.91 10.54
N LEU A 404 16.69 10.41 11.77
CA LEU A 404 16.25 9.06 12.10
C LEU A 404 14.79 9.10 12.57
N THR A 405 14.03 8.05 12.27
CA THR A 405 12.64 7.88 12.71
C THR A 405 12.50 6.51 13.36
N TYR A 406 12.06 6.48 14.61
CA TYR A 406 11.63 5.26 15.27
C TYR A 406 10.13 5.12 15.05
N THR A 407 9.73 4.05 14.37
CA THR A 407 8.34 3.83 13.95
C THR A 407 7.40 3.60 15.14
N PRO A 408 6.06 3.72 14.95
CA PRO A 408 5.09 3.58 16.03
C PRO A 408 5.36 2.37 16.92
N SER A 409 5.48 2.63 18.22
CA SER A 409 5.76 1.63 19.24
C SER A 409 5.21 2.08 20.61
N PRO A 410 4.93 1.17 21.56
CA PRO A 410 4.34 1.56 22.83
C PRO A 410 5.22 2.53 23.62
N ARG A 411 4.62 3.57 24.24
CA ARG A 411 5.34 4.54 25.08
C ARG A 411 6.14 3.89 26.21
N SER A 412 5.67 2.75 26.72
CA SER A 412 6.36 1.97 27.75
C SER A 412 7.77 1.56 27.35
N LEU A 413 8.07 1.37 26.05
CA LEU A 413 9.42 1.10 25.56
C LEU A 413 10.36 2.30 25.70
N TRP A 414 9.81 3.50 25.82
CA TRP A 414 10.54 4.78 25.85
C TRP A 414 10.50 5.45 27.22
N ALA A 415 9.86 4.85 28.23
CA ALA A 415 9.60 5.47 29.52
C ALA A 415 10.84 6.04 30.22
N ARG A 416 12.01 5.42 30.00
CA ARG A 416 13.31 5.88 30.55
C ARG A 416 14.25 6.46 29.50
N ASN A 417 13.81 6.55 28.25
CA ASN A 417 14.61 7.04 27.14
C ASN A 417 14.29 8.52 26.89
N PRO A 418 15.27 9.44 26.97
CA PRO A 418 15.01 10.87 26.79
C PRO A 418 14.57 11.25 25.36
N LEU A 419 14.74 10.37 24.37
CA LEU A 419 14.19 10.58 23.03
C LEU A 419 12.66 10.49 22.99
N GLY A 420 12.05 9.84 23.98
CA GLY A 420 10.58 9.70 24.10
C GLY A 420 9.95 10.60 25.17
N ASN A 421 10.68 11.55 25.75
CA ASN A 421 10.21 12.39 26.83
C ASN A 421 10.67 13.85 26.64
N THR A 422 9.78 14.81 26.82
CA THR A 422 10.12 16.25 26.71
C THR A 422 11.19 16.62 27.74
N GLY A 423 12.26 17.29 27.29
CA GLY A 423 13.33 17.76 28.17
C GLY A 423 14.65 18.03 27.43
N GLU A 424 15.64 18.54 28.16
CA GLU A 424 17.02 18.69 27.69
C GLU A 424 17.95 17.77 28.49
N TRP A 425 18.97 17.22 27.84
CA TRP A 425 19.95 16.35 28.48
C TRP A 425 21.29 16.40 27.74
N THR A 426 22.33 15.91 28.39
CA THR A 426 23.65 15.70 27.78
C THR A 426 23.86 14.20 27.62
N ALA A 427 24.18 13.75 26.42
CA ALA A 427 24.51 12.35 26.17
C ALA A 427 25.92 12.02 26.70
N ASP A 428 26.23 10.74 26.86
CA ASP A 428 27.53 10.27 27.39
C ASP A 428 28.73 10.75 26.56
N ASP A 429 28.52 11.06 25.28
CA ASP A 429 29.51 11.65 24.37
C ASP A 429 29.66 13.18 24.50
N GLY A 430 28.99 13.79 25.49
CA GLY A 430 29.04 15.22 25.77
C GLY A 430 28.13 16.09 24.89
N ARG A 431 27.43 15.51 23.90
CA ARG A 431 26.50 16.29 23.06
C ARG A 431 25.26 16.69 23.85
N LYS A 432 24.83 17.94 23.71
CA LYS A 432 23.57 18.42 24.28
C LYS A 432 22.41 18.08 23.35
N TRP A 433 21.30 17.65 23.95
CA TRP A 433 20.10 17.22 23.27
C TRP A 433 18.86 17.86 23.88
N ARG A 434 17.82 18.01 23.07
CA ARG A 434 16.48 18.45 23.47
C ARG A 434 15.42 17.62 22.78
N THR A 435 14.39 17.20 23.50
CA THR A 435 13.20 16.54 22.97
C THR A 435 11.98 17.38 23.30
N GLU A 436 11.06 17.46 22.35
CA GLU A 436 9.68 17.88 22.57
C GLU A 436 8.75 16.73 22.15
N CYS A 437 7.67 16.51 22.89
CA CYS A 437 6.67 15.49 22.60
C CYS A 437 5.27 16.07 22.69
N ASP A 438 4.35 15.54 21.89
CA ASP A 438 2.92 15.88 21.93
C ASP A 438 2.63 17.39 21.74
N THR A 439 3.51 18.11 21.05
CA THR A 439 3.36 19.52 20.73
C THR A 439 2.67 19.71 19.36
N PRO A 440 2.20 20.92 19.02
CA PRO A 440 1.68 21.20 17.68
C PRO A 440 2.68 20.83 16.56
N THR A 441 3.98 20.95 16.82
CA THR A 441 5.06 20.63 15.86
C THR A 441 5.23 19.12 15.65
N THR A 442 5.09 18.33 16.71
CA THR A 442 5.28 16.87 16.66
C THR A 442 4.00 16.12 16.33
N GLY A 443 2.85 16.75 16.56
CA GLY A 443 1.57 16.06 16.64
C GLY A 443 1.44 15.25 17.93
N LYS A 444 0.22 14.75 18.18
CA LYS A 444 -0.03 13.77 19.23
C LYS A 444 0.69 12.46 18.90
N ASN A 445 1.16 11.75 19.92
CA ASN A 445 1.86 10.49 19.82
C ASN A 445 3.18 10.57 19.02
N GLY A 446 3.85 11.71 19.10
CA GLY A 446 5.15 11.92 18.48
C GLY A 446 6.07 12.73 19.37
N CYS A 447 7.36 12.42 19.28
CA CYS A 447 8.45 13.25 19.80
C CYS A 447 9.40 13.64 18.67
N ARG A 448 9.99 14.82 18.77
CA ARG A 448 11.14 15.25 17.97
C ARG A 448 12.31 15.58 18.86
N SER A 449 13.47 15.06 18.53
CA SER A 449 14.72 15.37 19.24
C SER A 449 15.67 16.15 18.36
N TYR A 450 16.37 17.08 18.99
CA TYR A 450 17.32 18.01 18.42
C TYR A 450 18.67 17.85 19.12
N VAL A 451 19.76 17.99 18.37
CA VAL A 451 21.12 18.01 18.90
C VAL A 451 21.68 19.42 18.78
N PHE A 452 22.40 19.89 19.80
CA PHE A 452 23.08 21.19 19.75
C PHE A 452 24.40 21.02 18.99
N ALA A 453 24.52 21.68 17.84
CA ALA A 453 25.65 21.50 16.93
C ALA A 453 26.09 22.84 16.33
N ARG A 454 27.35 22.89 15.88
CA ARG A 454 27.88 24.00 15.07
C ARG A 454 27.53 23.74 13.61
N VAL A 455 26.74 24.63 13.00
CA VAL A 455 26.26 24.54 11.63
C VAL A 455 26.91 25.66 10.82
N ALA A 456 27.45 25.31 9.66
CA ALA A 456 27.95 26.30 8.71
C ALA A 456 26.83 26.73 7.76
N ASP A 457 26.64 28.03 7.58
CA ASP A 457 25.69 28.62 6.63
C ASP A 457 26.41 29.37 5.50
N ALA A 458 25.72 29.59 4.39
CA ALA A 458 26.26 30.28 3.22
C ALA A 458 25.33 31.38 2.71
N THR A 459 25.73 32.63 2.93
CA THR A 459 24.98 33.82 2.45
C THR A 459 25.51 34.28 1.09
N PRO A 460 24.67 34.46 0.06
CA PRO A 460 25.09 35.01 -1.24
C PRO A 460 25.70 36.40 -1.10
N LYS A 461 26.76 36.71 -1.87
CA LYS A 461 27.36 38.05 -1.94
C LYS A 461 26.85 38.83 -3.17
N PRO A 462 26.69 40.18 -3.07
CA PRO A 462 26.58 41.02 -4.24
C PRO A 462 27.83 40.86 -5.11
N GLY A 463 27.67 40.49 -6.38
CA GLY A 463 28.79 40.21 -7.30
C GLY A 463 29.20 38.74 -7.43
N GLY A 464 28.51 37.81 -6.75
CA GLY A 464 28.72 36.37 -6.88
C GLY A 464 29.55 35.75 -5.75
N GLY A 465 29.43 34.44 -5.59
CA GLY A 465 30.02 33.69 -4.48
C GLY A 465 29.23 33.82 -3.16
N TYR A 466 29.82 33.31 -2.09
CA TYR A 466 29.18 33.19 -0.77
C TYR A 466 30.10 33.67 0.37
N THR A 467 29.49 34.18 1.44
CA THR A 467 30.11 34.32 2.77
C THR A 467 29.70 33.09 3.58
N TYR A 468 30.65 32.51 4.31
CA TYR A 468 30.37 31.37 5.18
C TYR A 468 30.47 31.79 6.65
N THR A 469 29.45 31.45 7.43
CA THR A 469 29.41 31.66 8.89
C THR A 469 29.21 30.33 9.60
N VAL A 470 29.61 30.24 10.87
CA VAL A 470 29.40 29.05 11.70
C VAL A 470 28.72 29.45 12.99
N GLU A 471 27.55 28.88 13.25
CA GLU A 471 26.72 29.19 14.41
C GLU A 471 26.37 27.92 15.19
N SER A 472 26.29 28.04 16.52
CA SER A 472 25.83 26.93 17.36
C SER A 472 24.32 27.00 17.53
N MET A 473 23.61 25.97 17.11
CA MET A 473 22.14 25.94 17.15
C MET A 473 21.60 24.52 17.40
N TRP A 474 20.31 24.44 17.73
CA TRP A 474 19.59 23.17 17.80
C TRP A 474 19.23 22.69 16.40
N VAL A 475 19.68 21.48 16.05
CA VAL A 475 19.43 20.85 14.75
C VAL A 475 18.56 19.62 14.93
N PHE A 476 17.50 19.53 14.13
CA PHE A 476 16.60 18.37 14.14
C PHE A 476 17.34 17.08 13.79
N ASN A 477 17.08 16.00 14.53
CA ASN A 477 17.82 14.75 14.36
C ASN A 477 16.95 13.48 14.41
N ASN A 478 15.98 13.40 15.33
CA ASN A 478 15.19 12.18 15.53
C ASN A 478 13.68 12.45 15.60
N ILE A 479 12.90 11.47 15.17
CA ILE A 479 11.47 11.34 15.46
C ILE A 479 11.26 10.03 16.21
N VAL A 480 10.46 10.05 17.28
CA VAL A 480 9.88 8.85 17.89
C VAL A 480 8.37 8.91 17.69
N LYS A 481 7.78 7.85 17.14
CA LYS A 481 6.33 7.71 17.03
C LYS A 481 5.79 6.69 18.02
N PHE A 482 4.61 6.94 18.57
CA PHE A 482 3.94 6.05 19.51
C PHE A 482 2.70 5.38 18.90
N SER A 483 2.41 4.16 19.34
CA SER A 483 1.23 3.36 18.98
C SER A 483 0.20 3.31 20.10
#